data_AF-A0A7J0EI05-F1
#
_entry.id   AF-A0A7J0EI05-F1
#
_cell.length_a   1.000
_cell.length_b   1.000
_cell.length_c   1.000
_cell.angle_alpha   90.00
_cell.angle_beta   90.00
_cell.angle_gamma   90.00
#
_symmetry.space_group_name_H-M   'P 1'
#
loop_
_entity.id
_entity.type
_entity.pdbx_description
1 polymer ?
#
loop_
_entity_poly.entity_id
_entity_poly.type
_entity_poly.pdbx_seq_one_letter_code
_entity_poly.pdbx_strand_id
1 'polypeptide(L)'
;MSCNGCRALRKGCGESCILRPCLEWIESPRAQSNATLFVSKFFGRSDLLSFIAAVPESKRPALFQSLLFEACGRTVNPVNGAVGLLSTGNWHVCQTAVNTVLAGGTLRPLTAPILTNEASDAFDSSPKIWNFQKCFSLKPRDASRPI
;
A
#
# COMPACT_ATOMS: atom_id res chain seq x y z
N MET A 1 -6.22 -15.41 18.85
CA MET A 1 -5.49 -14.12 18.82
C MET A 1 -5.88 -13.33 17.56
N SER A 2 -5.88 -11.99 17.60
CA SER A 2 -6.21 -11.16 16.42
C SER A 2 -5.04 -11.11 15.43
N CYS A 3 -5.32 -11.17 14.12
CA CYS A 3 -4.26 -11.06 13.11
C CYS A 3 -3.75 -9.62 13.00
N ASN A 4 -2.53 -9.46 12.48
CA ASN A 4 -1.85 -8.16 12.37
C ASN A 4 -2.62 -7.16 11.49
N GLY A 5 -3.27 -7.62 10.41
CA GLY A 5 -4.11 -6.77 9.57
C GLY A 5 -5.35 -6.23 10.29
N CYS A 6 -6.08 -7.08 11.01
CA CYS A 6 -7.24 -6.64 11.82
C CYS A 6 -6.81 -5.65 12.91
N ARG A 7 -5.66 -5.90 13.56
CA ARG A 7 -5.09 -4.98 14.56
C ARG A 7 -4.75 -3.62 13.94
N ALA A 8 -4.06 -3.62 12.81
CA ALA A 8 -3.74 -2.41 12.04
C ALA A 8 -4.99 -1.58 11.71
N LEU A 9 -6.06 -2.26 11.26
CA LEU A 9 -7.31 -1.60 10.90
C LEU A 9 -8.23 -1.31 12.10
N ARG A 10 -7.87 -1.67 13.33
CA ARG A 10 -8.79 -1.62 14.49
C ARG A 10 -10.13 -2.31 14.17
N LYS A 11 -10.08 -3.48 13.54
CA LYS A 11 -11.21 -4.34 13.17
C LYS A 11 -11.27 -5.54 14.11
N GLY A 12 -12.48 -5.96 14.50
CA GLY A 12 -12.67 -7.24 15.18
C GLY A 12 -12.15 -8.43 14.36
N CYS A 13 -11.46 -9.36 15.01
CA CYS A 13 -10.90 -10.56 14.41
C CYS A 13 -11.53 -11.80 15.08
N GLY A 14 -12.22 -12.62 14.30
CA GLY A 14 -12.75 -13.93 14.72
C GLY A 14 -12.13 -15.06 13.92
N GLU A 15 -12.73 -16.26 14.00
CA GLU A 15 -12.28 -17.44 13.26
C GLU A 15 -12.44 -17.29 11.74
N SER A 16 -13.53 -16.67 11.28
CA SER A 16 -13.79 -16.39 9.86
C SER A 16 -13.11 -15.11 9.34
N CYS A 17 -11.90 -14.81 9.82
CA CYS A 17 -11.21 -13.57 9.47
C CYS A 17 -10.72 -13.55 8.02
N ILE A 18 -11.34 -12.73 7.16
CA ILE A 18 -10.95 -12.61 5.74
C ILE A 18 -9.52 -12.07 5.51
N LEU A 19 -8.96 -11.34 6.47
CA LEU A 19 -7.61 -10.75 6.37
C LEU A 19 -6.50 -11.72 6.78
N ARG A 20 -6.81 -12.76 7.57
CA ARG A 20 -5.78 -13.66 8.10
C ARG A 20 -5.06 -14.43 6.96
N PRO A 21 -5.76 -15.09 6.03
CA PRO A 21 -5.11 -15.78 4.91
C PRO A 21 -4.31 -14.83 4.01
N CYS A 22 -4.74 -13.57 3.88
CA CYS A 22 -4.09 -12.58 3.03
C CYS A 22 -2.64 -12.25 3.42
N LEU A 23 -2.26 -12.53 4.68
CA LEU A 23 -1.04 -12.03 5.30
C LEU A 23 -0.02 -13.14 5.64
N GLU A 24 -0.41 -14.41 5.51
CA GLU A 24 0.41 -15.56 5.93
C GLU A 24 1.73 -15.68 5.15
N TRP A 25 1.79 -15.17 3.93
CA TRP A 25 2.99 -15.15 3.10
C TRP A 25 4.01 -14.07 3.52
N ILE A 26 3.63 -13.13 4.39
CA ILE A 26 4.53 -12.09 4.90
C ILE A 26 5.07 -12.53 6.25
N GLU A 27 6.37 -12.79 6.33
CA GLU A 27 7.01 -13.38 7.52
C GLU A 27 6.93 -12.48 8.77
N SER A 28 7.15 -11.18 8.61
CA SER A 28 7.21 -10.25 9.74
C SER A 28 5.81 -9.72 10.13
N PRO A 29 5.39 -9.84 11.42
CA PRO A 29 4.15 -9.26 11.92
C PRO A 29 4.03 -7.75 11.70
N ARG A 30 5.17 -7.05 11.76
CA ARG A 30 5.23 -5.60 11.51
C ARG A 30 5.01 -5.30 10.03
N ALA A 31 5.62 -6.08 9.14
CA ALA A 31 5.43 -5.95 7.70
C ALA A 31 3.98 -6.23 7.27
N GLN A 32 3.32 -7.23 7.88
CA GLN A 32 1.89 -7.48 7.68
C GLN A 32 1.02 -6.26 8.02
N SER A 33 1.35 -5.59 9.14
CA SER A 33 0.64 -4.39 9.58
C SER A 33 0.89 -3.21 8.62
N ASN A 34 2.15 -2.99 8.24
CA ASN A 34 2.53 -1.91 7.32
C ASN A 34 1.86 -2.07 5.95
N ALA A 35 1.90 -3.27 5.37
CA ALA A 35 1.22 -3.58 4.11
C ALA A 35 -0.29 -3.32 4.21
N THR A 36 -0.93 -3.81 5.27
CA THR A 36 -2.39 -3.61 5.46
C THR A 36 -2.74 -2.13 5.59
N LEU A 37 -1.98 -1.35 6.37
CA LEU A 37 -2.19 0.09 6.51
C LEU A 37 -1.99 0.83 5.19
N PHE A 38 -0.94 0.49 4.44
CA PHE A 38 -0.65 1.12 3.16
C PHE A 38 -1.76 0.86 2.14
N VAL A 39 -2.14 -0.41 1.94
CA VAL A 39 -3.18 -0.79 0.97
C VAL A 39 -4.54 -0.19 1.37
N SER A 40 -4.92 -0.25 2.64
CA SER A 40 -6.18 0.34 3.11
C SER A 40 -6.21 1.87 3.05
N LYS A 41 -5.06 2.53 3.16
CA LYS A 41 -4.94 3.98 2.97
C LYS A 41 -5.05 4.37 1.50
N PHE A 42 -4.54 3.54 0.59
CA PHE A 42 -4.56 3.80 -0.84
C PHE A 42 -5.95 3.55 -1.47
N PHE A 43 -6.51 2.35 -1.30
CA PHE A 43 -7.81 2.00 -1.87
C PHE A 43 -8.99 2.41 -0.99
N GLY A 44 -8.73 2.71 0.29
CA GLY A 44 -9.80 2.85 1.28
C GLY A 44 -10.11 1.53 1.97
N ARG A 45 -10.55 1.63 3.23
CA ARG A 45 -10.86 0.47 4.07
C ARG A 45 -12.01 -0.37 3.50
N SER A 46 -13.10 0.29 3.10
CA SER A 46 -14.30 -0.41 2.60
C SER A 46 -13.96 -1.19 1.34
N ASP A 47 -13.31 -0.55 0.37
CA ASP A 47 -12.98 -1.17 -0.91
C ASP A 47 -11.98 -2.32 -0.75
N LEU A 48 -10.96 -2.16 0.10
CA LEU A 48 -10.05 -3.27 0.42
C LEU A 48 -10.79 -4.50 0.93
N LEU A 49 -11.71 -4.32 1.89
CA LEU A 49 -12.47 -5.44 2.45
C LEU A 49 -13.43 -6.03 1.42
N SER A 50 -14.06 -5.19 0.59
CA SER A 50 -14.94 -5.63 -0.50
C SER A 50 -14.19 -6.45 -1.54
N PHE A 51 -12.99 -6.02 -1.98
CA PHE A 51 -12.17 -6.77 -2.92
C PHE A 51 -11.79 -8.14 -2.37
N ILE A 52 -11.34 -8.21 -1.12
CA ILE A 52 -10.96 -9.48 -0.47
C ILE A 52 -12.16 -10.41 -0.31
N ALA A 53 -13.35 -9.86 -0.01
CA ALA A 53 -14.57 -10.64 0.12
C ALA A 53 -15.10 -11.16 -1.23
N ALA A 54 -14.83 -10.45 -2.32
CA ALA A 54 -15.30 -10.80 -3.67
C ALA A 54 -14.58 -12.02 -4.29
N VAL A 55 -13.48 -12.49 -3.69
CA VAL A 55 -12.73 -13.66 -4.18
C VAL A 55 -12.77 -14.85 -3.21
N PRO A 56 -12.70 -16.09 -3.71
CA PRO A 56 -12.54 -17.28 -2.88
C PRO A 56 -11.28 -17.21 -2.01
N GLU A 57 -11.32 -17.86 -0.84
CA GLU A 57 -10.25 -17.79 0.16
C GLU A 57 -8.87 -18.15 -0.39
N SER A 58 -8.77 -19.16 -1.25
CA SER A 58 -7.53 -19.59 -1.91
C SER A 58 -6.87 -18.51 -2.78
N LYS A 59 -7.65 -17.54 -3.28
CA LYS A 59 -7.16 -16.44 -4.13
C LYS A 59 -6.89 -15.15 -3.36
N ARG A 60 -7.30 -15.06 -2.09
CA ARG A 60 -7.14 -13.85 -1.27
C ARG A 60 -5.67 -13.43 -1.06
N PRO A 61 -4.70 -14.34 -0.82
CA PRO A 61 -3.30 -13.96 -0.70
C PRO A 61 -2.77 -13.30 -1.98
N ALA A 62 -3.03 -13.93 -3.13
CA ALA A 62 -2.62 -13.42 -4.43
C ALA A 62 -3.29 -12.08 -4.76
N LEU A 63 -4.60 -11.93 -4.48
CA LEU A 63 -5.29 -10.66 -4.65
C LEU A 63 -4.67 -9.55 -3.79
N PHE A 64 -4.42 -9.81 -2.51
CA PHE A 64 -3.82 -8.83 -1.61
C PHE A 64 -2.42 -8.41 -2.10
N GLN A 65 -1.64 -9.36 -2.59
CA GLN A 65 -0.35 -9.09 -3.21
C GLN A 65 -0.50 -8.21 -4.46
N SER A 66 -1.45 -8.50 -5.35
CA SER A 66 -1.74 -7.66 -6.52
C SER A 66 -2.14 -6.23 -6.13
N LEU A 67 -3.01 -6.07 -5.13
CA LEU A 67 -3.39 -4.76 -4.61
C LEU A 67 -2.18 -4.00 -4.04
N LEU A 68 -1.30 -4.69 -3.31
CA LEU A 68 -0.08 -4.09 -2.77
C LEU A 68 0.84 -3.57 -3.90
N PHE A 69 1.08 -4.37 -4.93
CA PHE A 69 1.88 -3.95 -6.09
C PHE A 69 1.23 -2.81 -6.86
N GLU A 70 -0.08 -2.83 -7.08
CA GLU A 70 -0.79 -1.77 -7.80
C GLU A 70 -0.73 -0.44 -7.02
N ALA A 71 -0.96 -0.46 -5.71
CA ALA A 71 -0.85 0.72 -4.85
C ALA A 71 0.59 1.26 -4.82
N CYS A 72 1.60 0.39 -4.71
CA CYS A 72 3.01 0.80 -4.76
C CYS A 72 3.36 1.42 -6.11
N GLY A 73 2.97 0.76 -7.20
CA GLY A 73 3.20 1.19 -8.57
C GLY A 73 2.58 2.55 -8.87
N ARG A 74 1.33 2.79 -8.47
CA ARG A 74 0.68 4.11 -8.60
C ARG A 74 1.25 5.18 -7.69
N THR A 75 1.84 4.80 -6.56
CA THR A 75 2.49 5.77 -5.68
C THR A 75 3.81 6.26 -6.26
N VAL A 76 4.59 5.37 -6.91
CA VAL A 76 5.87 5.74 -7.53
C VAL A 76 5.71 6.26 -8.97
N ASN A 77 4.77 5.72 -9.73
CA ASN A 77 4.42 6.11 -11.10
C ASN A 77 2.92 6.44 -11.18
N PRO A 78 2.52 7.69 -10.86
CA PRO A 78 1.12 8.05 -10.73
C PRO A 78 0.32 8.04 -12.04
N VAL A 79 1.00 8.08 -13.20
CA VAL A 79 0.32 8.11 -14.51
C VAL A 79 0.10 6.69 -15.02
N ASN A 80 1.15 5.86 -15.05
CA ASN A 80 1.09 4.54 -15.69
C ASN A 80 1.04 3.37 -14.68
N GLY A 81 1.22 3.64 -13.39
CA GLY A 81 1.14 2.64 -12.32
C GLY A 81 2.17 1.53 -12.43
N ALA A 82 1.84 0.37 -11.86
CA ALA A 82 2.68 -0.84 -11.91
C ALA A 82 2.86 -1.37 -13.34
N VAL A 83 1.82 -1.29 -14.17
CA VAL A 83 1.85 -1.71 -15.58
C VAL A 83 2.86 -0.89 -16.36
N GLY A 84 2.88 0.44 -16.17
CA GLY A 84 3.88 1.29 -16.80
C GLY A 84 5.31 0.89 -16.46
N LEU A 85 5.58 0.61 -15.18
CA LEU A 85 6.90 0.15 -14.74
C LEU A 85 7.27 -1.18 -15.37
N LEU A 86 6.31 -2.11 -15.50
CA LEU A 86 6.54 -3.39 -16.18
C LEU A 86 6.85 -3.19 -17.66
N SER A 87 6.04 -2.40 -18.38
CA SER A 87 6.19 -2.15 -19.81
C SER A 87 7.47 -1.39 -20.17
N THR A 88 7.98 -0.52 -19.28
CA THR A 88 9.24 0.21 -19.50
C THR A 88 10.47 -0.52 -18.93
N GLY A 89 10.34 -1.78 -18.48
CA GLY A 89 11.45 -2.54 -17.89
C GLY A 89 11.90 -2.09 -16.49
N ASN A 90 11.17 -1.18 -15.84
CA ASN A 90 11.47 -0.62 -14.51
C ASN A 90 10.79 -1.39 -13.37
N TRP A 91 10.51 -2.69 -13.55
CA TRP A 91 9.82 -3.51 -12.54
C TRP A 91 10.52 -3.52 -11.17
N HIS A 92 11.86 -3.48 -11.16
CA HIS A 92 12.65 -3.40 -9.93
C HIS A 92 12.25 -2.22 -9.04
N VAL A 93 11.86 -1.08 -9.62
CA VAL A 93 11.38 0.08 -8.86
C VAL A 93 10.11 -0.27 -8.08
N CYS A 94 9.18 -1.00 -8.70
CA CYS A 94 7.96 -1.45 -8.04
C CYS A 94 8.26 -2.43 -6.90
N GLN A 95 9.22 -3.33 -7.12
CA GLN A 95 9.66 -4.30 -6.10
C GLN A 95 10.31 -3.61 -4.90
N THR A 96 11.18 -2.63 -5.13
CA THR A 96 11.82 -1.81 -4.10
C THR A 96 10.78 -0.97 -3.34
N ALA A 97 9.75 -0.48 -4.01
CA ALA A 97 8.64 0.19 -3.36
C ALA A 97 7.88 -0.74 -2.40
N VAL A 98 7.56 -1.97 -2.82
CA VAL A 98 6.93 -2.97 -1.94
C VAL A 98 7.81 -3.25 -0.72
N ASN A 99 9.10 -3.50 -0.91
CA ASN A 99 10.03 -3.75 0.18
C ASN A 99 10.10 -2.56 1.16
N THR A 100 10.07 -1.34 0.63
CA THR A 100 10.03 -0.11 1.44
C THR A 100 8.76 -0.05 2.29
N VAL A 101 7.59 -0.38 1.71
CA VAL A 101 6.32 -0.44 2.46
C VAL A 101 6.36 -1.52 3.53
N LEU A 102 6.86 -2.72 3.22
CA LEU A 102 6.99 -3.80 4.21
C LEU A 102 7.90 -3.39 5.37
N ALA A 103 9.00 -2.68 5.09
CA ALA A 103 9.88 -2.10 6.11
C ALA A 103 9.24 -0.95 6.92
N GLY A 104 8.12 -0.39 6.45
CA GLY A 104 7.43 0.74 7.08
C GLY A 104 7.97 2.11 6.66
N GLY A 105 8.71 2.16 5.55
CA GLY A 105 9.19 3.39 4.94
C GLY A 105 8.09 4.16 4.20
N THR A 106 8.42 5.36 3.73
CA THR A 106 7.52 6.23 2.96
C THR A 106 7.93 6.25 1.50
N LEU A 107 7.00 5.93 0.60
CA LEU A 107 7.23 6.01 -0.84
C LEU A 107 7.22 7.44 -1.36
N ARG A 108 8.00 7.68 -2.41
CA ARG A 108 8.06 8.96 -3.13
C ARG A 108 7.80 8.72 -4.62
N PRO A 109 7.03 9.60 -5.30
CA PRO A 109 6.90 9.55 -6.75
C PRO A 109 8.26 9.72 -7.43
N LEU A 110 8.44 9.09 -8.58
CA LEU A 110 9.55 9.37 -9.47
C LEU A 110 9.34 10.75 -10.10
N THR A 111 10.18 11.72 -9.73
CA THR A 111 10.21 13.08 -10.29
C THR A 111 11.14 13.13 -11.50
N ALA A 112 10.77 12.52 -12.64
CA ALA A 112 11.31 12.83 -13.98
C ALA A 112 10.68 11.92 -15.05
N PRO A 113 10.58 12.36 -16.33
CA PRO A 113 10.30 11.45 -17.43
C PRO A 113 11.52 10.55 -17.58
N ILE A 114 11.39 9.26 -17.24
CA ILE A 114 12.42 8.27 -17.52
C ILE A 114 12.44 8.05 -19.04
N LEU A 115 13.15 8.92 -19.75
CA LEU A 115 13.74 8.59 -21.03
C LEU A 115 15.15 8.09 -20.75
N THR A 116 15.33 6.79 -20.98
CA THR A 116 16.59 6.08 -21.31
C THR A 116 17.84 6.35 -20.47
N ASN A 117 18.45 5.27 -19.98
CA ASN A 117 19.87 5.08 -19.66
C ASN A 117 20.64 6.32 -19.20
N GLU A 118 20.93 6.39 -17.90
CA GLU A 118 22.30 6.49 -17.37
C GLU A 118 22.20 6.53 -15.84
N ALA A 119 23.11 5.84 -15.19
CA ALA A 119 23.33 5.92 -13.75
C ALA A 119 23.81 7.32 -13.39
N SER A 120 23.23 7.96 -12.36
CA SER A 120 23.95 8.65 -11.28
C SER A 120 23.00 9.49 -10.42
N ASP A 121 23.21 9.32 -9.12
CA ASP A 121 23.25 10.32 -8.06
C ASP A 121 22.02 11.18 -7.72
N ALA A 122 21.68 11.03 -6.43
CA ALA A 122 20.97 11.94 -5.57
C ALA A 122 20.93 13.40 -6.04
N PHE A 123 19.71 13.89 -6.30
CA PHE A 123 19.44 15.31 -6.29
C PHE A 123 18.28 15.63 -5.35
N ASP A 124 18.66 16.06 -4.16
CA ASP A 124 17.79 16.83 -3.28
C ASP A 124 17.55 18.19 -3.93
N SER A 125 16.34 18.37 -4.47
CA SER A 125 15.73 19.68 -4.64
C SER A 125 14.25 19.48 -4.88
N SER A 126 13.45 19.88 -3.89
CA SER A 126 12.00 19.91 -3.97
C SER A 126 11.51 20.94 -5.01
N PRO A 127 10.58 20.56 -5.89
CA PRO A 127 9.54 21.47 -6.35
C PRO A 127 8.18 20.97 -5.84
N LYS A 128 7.46 21.87 -5.18
CA LYS A 128 6.14 21.66 -4.60
C LYS A 128 5.08 21.32 -5.67
N ILE A 129 4.92 20.07 -6.10
CA ILE A 129 3.77 19.67 -6.93
C ILE A 129 3.24 18.29 -6.48
N TRP A 130 1.93 18.29 -6.17
CA TRP A 130 1.08 17.23 -5.58
C TRP A 130 1.20 17.01 -4.06
N ASN A 131 0.56 17.90 -3.30
CA ASN A 131 0.16 17.68 -1.90
C ASN A 131 -0.93 16.59 -1.79
N PHE A 132 -0.61 15.33 -2.10
CA PHE A 132 -1.44 14.20 -1.67
C PHE A 132 -1.55 14.15 -0.13
N GLN A 133 -0.52 14.66 0.57
CA GLN A 133 -0.46 14.75 2.03
C GLN A 133 -1.65 15.51 2.65
N LYS A 134 -2.27 16.48 1.96
CA LYS A 134 -3.38 17.28 2.52
C LYS A 134 -4.75 16.57 2.52
N CYS A 135 -4.95 15.54 1.71
CA CYS A 135 -6.12 14.65 1.87
C CYS A 135 -5.91 13.60 2.97
N PHE A 136 -4.67 13.38 3.42
CA PHE A 136 -4.33 12.34 4.41
C PHE A 136 -4.24 12.83 5.87
N SER A 137 -4.48 14.12 6.12
CA SER A 137 -4.61 14.62 7.48
C SER A 137 -6.03 14.36 7.99
N LEU A 138 -6.19 13.25 8.72
CA LEU A 138 -7.35 13.02 9.57
C LEU A 138 -7.58 14.26 10.44
N LYS A 139 -8.71 14.96 10.25
CA LYS A 139 -9.22 15.84 11.30
C LYS A 139 -9.40 14.99 12.57
N PRO A 140 -8.97 15.46 13.75
CA PRO A 140 -9.29 14.79 15.00
C PRO A 140 -10.82 14.67 15.11
N ARG A 141 -11.30 13.46 15.39
CA ARG A 141 -12.71 13.23 15.74
C ARG A 141 -12.95 13.91 17.09
N ASP A 142 -13.84 14.89 17.12
CA ASP A 142 -14.37 15.44 18.35
C ASP A 142 -15.01 14.31 19.18
N ALA A 143 -14.43 14.08 20.36
CA ALA A 143 -15.00 13.24 21.39
C ALA A 143 -16.00 14.08 22.19
N SER A 144 -17.25 14.18 21.73
CA SER A 144 -18.36 14.67 22.56
C SER A 144 -19.72 14.43 21.90
N ARG A 145 -20.28 13.25 22.13
CA ARG A 145 -21.74 13.09 22.32
C ARG A 145 -21.99 12.03 23.41
N PRO A 146 -22.72 12.37 24.49
CA PRO A 146 -23.17 11.39 25.46
C PRO A 146 -24.41 10.65 24.93
N ILE A 147 -24.57 9.47 25.54
CA ILE A 147 -25.58 8.38 25.45
C ILE A 147 -26.90 8.75 24.78
#